data_AF-A0A815W208-F1
#
_entry.id   AF-A0A815W208-F1
#
_cell.length_a   1.000
_cell.length_b   1.000
_cell.length_c   1.000
_cell.angle_alpha   90.00
_cell.angle_beta   90.00
_cell.angle_gamma   90.00
#
_symmetry.space_group_name_H-M   'P 1'
#
loop_
_entity.id
_entity.type
_entity.pdbx_description
1 polymer ?
#
loop_
_entity_poly.entity_id
_entity_poly.type
_entity_poly.pdbx_seq_one_letter_code
_entity_poly.pdbx_strand_id
1 'polypeptide(L)'
;TLVMAAHIWEAATKGVGLTEFGLIESDINNERNGLLLHECIEKAFDHQQLCFIYNPFSGYLHVTILCINLKYMLIIDDPQMRINLNERRKFNDIDGNTLILAKDIYPYRRLLNQHARCAYKTGKLNKWIDDNEKFEGFFYLSGLVSLPGDDRDE
;
A
#
# COMPACT_ATOMS: atom_id res chain seq x y z
N THR A 1 8.10 4.50 -18.09
CA THR A 1 7.55 4.31 -16.73
C THR A 1 6.54 5.39 -16.41
N LEU A 2 5.27 5.03 -16.32
CA LEU A 2 4.21 5.92 -15.86
C LEU A 2 4.13 5.84 -14.32
N VAL A 3 4.46 6.96 -13.64
CA VAL A 3 4.32 7.10 -12.19
C VAL A 3 3.02 7.83 -11.90
N MET A 4 2.22 7.26 -10.99
CA MET A 4 0.89 7.72 -10.62
C MET A 4 0.90 8.23 -9.17
N ALA A 5 0.13 9.28 -8.90
CA ALA A 5 -0.18 9.73 -7.54
C ALA A 5 -1.43 9.01 -7.04
N ALA A 6 -1.24 7.84 -6.43
CA ALA A 6 -2.30 6.99 -5.91
C ALA A 6 -2.82 7.58 -4.60
N HIS A 7 -4.14 7.79 -4.48
CA HIS A 7 -4.75 8.14 -3.20
C HIS A 7 -4.84 6.91 -2.31
N ILE A 8 -4.51 7.04 -1.02
CA ILE A 8 -4.69 5.95 -0.05
C ILE A 8 -6.17 5.86 0.34
N TRP A 9 -6.78 7.01 0.64
CA TRP A 9 -8.23 7.16 0.77
C TRP A 9 -8.80 7.81 -0.48
N GLU A 10 -9.74 7.12 -1.12
CA GLU A 10 -10.22 7.44 -2.46
C GLU A 10 -10.72 8.88 -2.58
N ALA A 11 -10.17 9.64 -3.54
CA ALA A 11 -10.57 11.01 -3.84
C ALA A 11 -12.08 11.16 -4.12
N ALA A 12 -12.71 10.13 -4.68
CA ALA A 12 -14.14 10.09 -4.98
C ALA A 12 -15.04 10.23 -3.73
N THR A 13 -14.52 9.89 -2.55
CA THR A 13 -15.22 10.08 -1.27
C THR A 13 -15.37 11.54 -0.89
N LYS A 14 -14.61 12.45 -1.52
CA LYS A 14 -14.55 13.88 -1.17
C LYS A 14 -14.24 14.12 0.32
N GLY A 15 -13.46 13.23 0.94
CA GLY A 15 -13.08 13.32 2.35
C GLY A 15 -14.08 12.71 3.33
N VAL A 16 -15.23 12.20 2.85
CA VAL A 16 -16.20 11.50 3.71
C VAL A 16 -15.53 10.28 4.37
N GLY A 17 -15.67 10.16 5.70
CA GLY A 17 -15.09 9.09 6.51
C GLY A 17 -13.70 9.37 7.06
N LEU A 18 -13.00 10.41 6.59
CA LEU A 18 -11.66 10.76 7.11
C LEU A 18 -11.66 11.09 8.61
N THR A 19 -12.77 11.60 9.13
CA THR A 19 -12.94 11.91 10.56
C THR A 19 -12.89 10.67 11.46
N GLU A 20 -13.21 9.48 10.96
CA GLU A 20 -13.04 8.22 11.70
C GLU A 20 -11.57 7.92 12.00
N PHE A 21 -10.68 8.50 11.19
CA PHE A 21 -9.25 8.42 11.37
C PHE A 21 -8.71 9.64 12.09
N GLY A 22 -9.51 10.64 12.49
CA GLY A 22 -9.00 11.89 13.08
C GLY A 22 -8.35 12.82 12.05
N LEU A 23 -8.77 12.73 10.79
CA LEU A 23 -8.41 13.66 9.70
C LEU A 23 -9.59 14.58 9.39
N ILE A 24 -9.32 15.70 8.73
CA ILE A 24 -10.36 16.61 8.24
C ILE A 24 -10.65 16.37 6.75
N GLU A 25 -11.82 16.78 6.26
CA GLU A 25 -12.23 16.54 4.86
C GLU A 25 -11.22 17.10 3.85
N SER A 26 -10.58 18.23 4.16
CA SER A 26 -9.56 18.84 3.29
C SER A 26 -8.27 18.02 3.19
N ASP A 27 -8.05 17.06 4.09
CA ASP A 27 -6.90 16.15 3.99
C ASP A 27 -7.01 15.16 2.83
N ILE A 28 -8.16 15.11 2.13
CA ILE A 28 -8.35 14.25 0.96
C ILE A 28 -7.29 14.48 -0.12
N ASN A 29 -6.88 15.73 -0.34
CA ASN A 29 -5.86 16.11 -1.32
C ASN A 29 -4.50 16.40 -0.66
N ASN A 30 -4.32 16.06 0.61
CA ASN A 30 -3.04 16.21 1.29
C ASN A 30 -2.03 15.22 0.70
N GLU A 31 -0.78 15.63 0.53
CA GLU A 31 0.30 14.76 0.04
C GLU A 31 0.50 13.50 0.90
N ARG A 32 0.14 13.56 2.19
CA ARG A 32 0.15 12.42 3.11
C ARG A 32 -0.98 11.42 2.83
N ASN A 33 -2.02 11.78 2.07
CA ASN A 33 -3.02 10.85 1.54
C ASN A 33 -2.60 10.27 0.17
N GLY A 34 -1.38 10.50 -0.28
CA GLY A 34 -0.87 10.03 -1.57
C GLY A 34 0.32 9.08 -1.46
N LEU A 35 0.47 8.21 -2.46
CA LEU A 35 1.68 7.46 -2.75
C LEU A 35 2.08 7.65 -4.21
N LEU A 36 3.38 7.81 -4.48
CA LEU A 36 3.90 7.77 -5.85
C LEU A 36 4.21 6.32 -6.22
N LEU A 37 3.42 5.74 -7.10
CA LEU A 37 3.48 4.33 -7.47
C LEU A 37 3.62 4.16 -8.98
N HIS A 38 4.29 3.09 -9.41
CA HIS A 38 4.22 2.65 -10.80
C HIS A 38 2.78 2.28 -11.16
N GLU A 39 2.28 2.61 -12.35
CA GLU A 39 0.89 2.35 -12.78
C GLU A 39 0.39 0.92 -12.50
N CYS A 40 1.15 -0.13 -12.86
CA CYS A 40 0.78 -1.50 -12.51
C CYS A 40 0.62 -1.75 -10.99
N ILE A 41 1.48 -1.13 -10.18
CA ILE A 41 1.44 -1.27 -8.72
C ILE A 41 0.25 -0.50 -8.16
N GLU A 42 -0.02 0.71 -8.67
CA GLU A 42 -1.19 1.51 -8.32
C GLU A 42 -2.49 0.74 -8.60
N LYS A 43 -2.66 0.19 -9.81
CA LYS A 43 -3.83 -0.62 -10.15
C LYS A 43 -3.98 -1.82 -9.20
N ALA A 44 -2.89 -2.50 -8.86
CA ALA A 44 -2.95 -3.62 -7.93
C ALA A 44 -3.27 -3.19 -6.49
N PHE A 45 -2.81 -2.00 -6.09
CA PHE A 45 -3.11 -1.39 -4.80
C PHE A 45 -4.60 -1.02 -4.70
N ASP A 46 -5.16 -0.37 -5.71
CA ASP A 46 -6.58 0.02 -5.77
C ASP A 46 -7.52 -1.20 -5.77
N HIS A 47 -7.15 -2.26 -6.51
CA HIS A 47 -7.87 -3.53 -6.48
C HIS A 47 -7.60 -4.38 -5.23
N GLN A 48 -6.86 -3.85 -4.26
CA GLN A 48 -6.58 -4.51 -2.98
C GLN A 48 -5.88 -5.89 -3.15
N GLN A 49 -5.11 -6.04 -4.22
CA GLN A 49 -4.34 -7.25 -4.53
C GLN A 49 -2.96 -7.25 -3.88
N LEU A 50 -2.50 -6.07 -3.44
CA LEU A 50 -1.33 -5.85 -2.61
C LEU A 50 -1.64 -4.74 -1.60
N CYS A 51 -0.81 -4.63 -0.58
CA CYS A 51 -0.86 -3.52 0.37
C CYS A 51 0.55 -3.14 0.84
N PHE A 52 0.65 -2.02 1.56
CA PHE A 52 1.88 -1.60 2.23
C PHE A 52 1.73 -1.74 3.74
N ILE A 53 2.68 -2.45 4.35
CA ILE A 53 2.66 -2.81 5.76
C ILE A 53 3.86 -2.19 6.44
N TYR A 54 3.66 -1.57 7.60
CA TYR A 54 4.78 -1.07 8.39
C TYR A 54 5.40 -2.17 9.22
N ASN A 55 6.72 -2.30 9.12
CA ASN A 55 7.50 -3.18 9.95
C ASN A 55 8.17 -2.36 11.07
N PRO A 56 7.78 -2.56 12.35
CA PRO A 56 8.35 -1.81 13.48
C PRO A 56 9.83 -2.11 13.74
N PHE A 57 10.31 -3.30 13.35
CA PHE A 57 11.71 -3.66 13.56
C PHE A 57 12.63 -2.96 12.55
N SER A 58 12.20 -2.84 11.30
CA SER A 58 12.95 -2.11 10.27
C SER A 58 12.69 -0.61 10.30
N GLY A 59 11.53 -0.19 10.80
CA GLY A 59 11.07 1.20 10.78
C GLY A 59 10.51 1.66 9.44
N TYR A 60 10.29 0.73 8.49
CA TYR A 60 9.89 1.05 7.11
C TYR A 60 8.56 0.41 6.70
N LEU A 61 7.93 0.98 5.68
CA LEU A 61 6.81 0.37 4.95
C LEU A 61 7.37 -0.64 3.94
N HIS A 62 6.77 -1.82 3.87
CA HIS A 62 7.10 -2.87 2.92
C HIS A 62 5.88 -3.21 2.09
N VAL A 63 6.08 -3.51 0.80
CA VAL A 63 4.99 -4.04 -0.03
C VAL A 63 4.74 -5.50 0.33
N THR A 64 3.47 -5.91 0.32
CA THR A 64 3.06 -7.29 0.52
C THR A 64 2.07 -7.68 -0.58
N ILE A 65 2.43 -8.68 -1.38
CA ILE A 65 1.59 -9.17 -2.47
C ILE A 65 0.65 -10.25 -1.93
N LEU A 66 -0.65 -9.95 -1.91
CA LEU A 66 -1.68 -10.86 -1.39
C LEU A 66 -2.20 -11.77 -2.50
N CYS A 67 -2.48 -11.23 -3.69
CA CYS A 67 -3.06 -11.99 -4.79
C CYS A 67 -2.03 -12.96 -5.41
N ILE A 68 -2.28 -14.27 -5.29
CA ILE A 68 -1.40 -15.33 -5.81
C ILE A 68 -1.18 -15.19 -7.32
N ASN A 69 -2.24 -14.88 -8.08
CA ASN A 69 -2.15 -14.72 -9.52
C ASN A 69 -1.29 -13.51 -9.92
N LEU A 70 -1.31 -12.45 -9.11
CA LEU A 70 -0.54 -11.24 -9.37
C LEU A 70 0.97 -11.49 -9.26
N LYS A 71 1.42 -12.37 -8.34
CA LYS A 71 2.85 -12.66 -8.10
C LYS A 71 3.63 -12.98 -9.37
N TYR A 72 3.02 -13.68 -10.31
CA TYR A 72 3.66 -14.12 -11.55
C TYR A 72 3.49 -13.13 -12.71
N MET A 73 2.67 -12.08 -12.54
CA MET A 73 2.49 -11.05 -13.55
C MET A 73 3.69 -10.10 -13.60
N LEU A 74 3.90 -9.55 -14.80
CA LEU A 74 4.97 -8.59 -15.06
C LEU A 74 4.55 -7.17 -14.68
N ILE A 75 5.50 -6.40 -14.15
CA ILE A 75 5.38 -4.95 -14.02
C ILE A 75 5.86 -4.37 -15.36
N ILE A 76 4.96 -3.72 -16.09
CA ILE A 76 5.21 -3.26 -17.47
C ILE A 76 5.49 -1.74 -17.44
N ASP A 77 6.76 -1.36 -17.64
CA ASP A 77 7.21 0.05 -17.64
C ASP A 77 6.71 0.87 -18.83
N ASP A 78 6.53 0.21 -19.98
CA ASP A 78 6.02 0.79 -21.22
C ASP A 78 5.37 -0.32 -22.09
N PRO A 79 4.08 -0.20 -22.44
CA PRO A 79 3.42 -1.16 -23.32
C PRO A 79 3.98 -1.20 -24.75
N GLN A 80 4.76 -0.20 -25.18
CA GLN A 80 5.38 -0.10 -26.51
C GLN A 80 6.86 -0.51 -26.53
N MET A 81 7.55 -0.62 -25.38
CA MET A 81 8.97 -1.00 -25.38
C MET A 81 9.16 -2.51 -25.58
N ARG A 82 9.75 -2.85 -26.73
CA ARG A 82 10.37 -4.14 -27.03
C ARG A 82 11.71 -4.28 -26.28
N ILE A 83 11.71 -4.38 -24.96
CA ILE A 83 12.93 -4.68 -24.19
C ILE A 83 13.01 -6.19 -23.91
N ASN A 84 14.24 -6.70 -23.94
CA ASN A 84 14.67 -8.07 -23.65
C ASN A 84 13.83 -8.75 -22.56
N LEU A 85 13.37 -9.97 -22.85
CA LEU A 85 12.59 -10.81 -21.94
C LEU A 85 13.28 -11.08 -20.59
N ASN A 86 14.62 -10.94 -20.53
CA ASN A 86 15.44 -11.27 -19.37
C ASN A 86 15.47 -10.19 -18.27
N GLU A 87 14.92 -8.99 -18.51
CA GLU A 87 14.93 -7.88 -17.54
C GLU A 87 13.54 -7.56 -16.98
N ARG A 88 12.56 -8.44 -17.21
CA ARG A 88 11.17 -8.17 -16.81
C ARG A 88 10.95 -8.47 -15.33
N ARG A 89 10.76 -7.42 -14.54
CA ARG A 89 10.39 -7.52 -13.12
C ARG A 89 8.95 -8.03 -12.97
N LYS A 90 8.75 -8.98 -12.06
CA LYS A 90 7.44 -9.48 -11.64
C LYS A 90 7.04 -8.86 -10.31
N PHE A 91 5.76 -8.98 -9.95
CA PHE A 91 5.30 -8.59 -8.62
C PHE A 91 5.97 -9.39 -7.50
N ASN A 92 6.27 -10.68 -7.72
CA ASN A 92 7.00 -11.48 -6.73
C ASN A 92 8.42 -10.94 -6.45
N ASP A 93 9.04 -10.26 -7.42
CA ASP A 93 10.39 -9.70 -7.25
C ASP A 93 10.40 -8.44 -6.39
N ILE A 94 9.21 -7.86 -6.13
CA ILE A 94 9.07 -6.72 -5.22
C ILE A 94 8.46 -7.09 -3.88
N ASP A 95 7.89 -8.28 -3.70
CA ASP A 95 7.25 -8.72 -2.45
C ASP A 95 8.25 -8.60 -1.28
N GLY A 96 7.88 -7.86 -0.23
CA GLY A 96 8.74 -7.55 0.91
C GLY A 96 9.71 -6.37 0.74
N ASN A 97 9.83 -5.78 -0.46
CA ASN A 97 10.69 -4.61 -0.65
C ASN A 97 10.17 -3.39 0.11
N THR A 98 11.11 -2.55 0.56
CA THR A 98 10.81 -1.28 1.22
C THR A 98 10.23 -0.26 0.23
N LEU A 99 9.13 0.38 0.64
CA LEU A 99 8.58 1.55 -0.04
C LEU A 99 9.50 2.75 0.21
N ILE A 100 10.01 3.33 -0.87
CA ILE A 100 10.83 4.54 -0.81
C ILE A 100 9.90 5.75 -0.79
N LEU A 101 10.01 6.55 0.27
CA LEU A 101 9.22 7.77 0.45
C LEU A 101 10.04 9.02 0.11
N ALA A 102 9.36 10.09 -0.26
CA ALA A 102 9.98 11.41 -0.34
C ALA A 102 10.46 11.83 1.05
N LYS A 103 11.57 12.57 1.09
CA LYS A 103 12.17 13.01 2.35
C LYS A 103 11.14 13.81 3.15
N ASP A 104 11.00 13.45 4.43
CA ASP A 104 10.12 14.10 5.42
C ASP A 104 8.61 14.00 5.17
N ILE A 105 8.16 13.40 4.06
CA ILE A 105 6.75 13.18 3.73
C ILE A 105 6.40 11.72 4.03
N TYR A 106 5.60 11.52 5.08
CA TYR A 106 5.12 10.21 5.50
C TYR A 106 3.61 10.10 5.29
N PRO A 107 3.14 9.05 4.59
CA PRO A 107 1.73 8.85 4.36
C PRO A 107 0.96 8.66 5.68
N TYR A 108 -0.33 8.98 5.68
CA TYR A 108 -1.20 8.74 6.82
C TYR A 108 -1.30 7.24 7.11
N ARG A 109 -0.58 6.81 8.15
CA ARG A 109 -0.41 5.41 8.52
C ARG A 109 -1.74 4.74 8.85
N ARG A 110 -2.65 5.49 9.49
CA ARG A 110 -4.04 5.09 9.76
C ARG A 110 -4.82 4.71 8.50
N LEU A 111 -4.64 5.46 7.41
CA LEU A 111 -5.27 5.15 6.13
C LEU A 111 -4.62 3.94 5.46
N LEU A 112 -3.27 3.83 5.50
CA LEU A 112 -2.57 2.64 5.00
C LEU A 112 -2.95 1.37 5.76
N ASN A 113 -3.09 1.45 7.09
CA ASN A 113 -3.53 0.33 7.90
C ASN A 113 -4.95 -0.09 7.52
N GLN A 114 -5.86 0.88 7.35
CA GLN A 114 -7.22 0.58 6.91
C GLN A 114 -7.24 -0.07 5.53
N HIS A 115 -6.48 0.44 4.57
CA HIS A 115 -6.33 -0.18 3.25
C HIS A 115 -5.83 -1.62 3.37
N ALA A 116 -4.76 -1.85 4.15
CA ALA A 116 -4.22 -3.19 4.39
C ALA A 116 -5.25 -4.14 5.02
N ARG A 117 -6.09 -3.65 5.96
CA ARG A 117 -7.19 -4.43 6.55
C ARG A 117 -8.25 -4.79 5.51
N CYS A 118 -8.61 -3.85 4.63
CA CYS A 118 -9.51 -4.11 3.51
C CYS A 118 -8.91 -5.13 2.55
N ALA A 119 -7.64 -4.97 2.18
CA ALA A 119 -6.95 -5.89 1.29
C ALA A 119 -6.82 -7.30 1.85
N TYR A 120 -6.56 -7.43 3.15
CA TYR A 120 -6.59 -8.72 3.82
C TYR A 120 -7.99 -9.38 3.77
N LYS A 121 -9.06 -8.63 4.07
CA LYS A 121 -10.44 -9.15 3.95
C LYS A 121 -10.74 -9.60 2.53
N THR A 122 -10.34 -8.82 1.53
CA THR A 122 -10.46 -9.17 0.11
C THR A 122 -9.64 -10.41 -0.23
N GLY A 123 -8.42 -10.54 0.29
CA GLY A 123 -7.59 -11.72 0.13
C GLY A 123 -8.22 -12.99 0.71
N LYS A 124 -8.84 -12.90 1.89
CA LYS A 124 -9.63 -14.00 2.48
C LYS A 124 -10.82 -14.39 1.63
N LEU A 125 -11.63 -13.41 1.22
CA LEU A 125 -12.83 -13.65 0.39
C LEU A 125 -12.46 -14.33 -0.94
N ASN A 126 -11.34 -13.94 -1.54
CA ASN A 126 -10.85 -14.52 -2.78
C ASN A 126 -9.95 -15.75 -2.60
N LYS A 127 -9.78 -16.25 -1.37
CA LYS A 127 -8.94 -17.42 -1.03
C LYS A 127 -7.48 -17.28 -1.48
N TRP A 128 -6.95 -16.07 -1.47
CA TRP A 128 -5.52 -15.80 -1.69
C TRP A 128 -4.71 -15.97 -0.41
N ILE A 129 -5.37 -15.82 0.74
CA ILE A 129 -4.82 -15.95 2.09
C ILE A 129 -5.49 -17.16 2.73
N ASP A 130 -4.72 -18.05 3.35
CA ASP A 130 -5.24 -19.22 4.05
C ASP A 130 -6.14 -18.79 5.21
N ASP A 131 -7.27 -19.47 5.44
CA ASP A 131 -8.25 -19.12 6.48
C ASP A 131 -7.66 -19.08 7.90
N ASN A 132 -6.58 -19.84 8.17
CA ASN A 132 -5.90 -19.87 9.46
C ASN A 132 -4.91 -18.72 9.67
N GLU A 133 -4.44 -18.08 8.60
CA GLU A 133 -3.57 -16.91 8.72
C GLU A 133 -4.35 -15.76 9.36
N LYS A 134 -3.75 -15.08 10.35
CA LYS A 134 -4.37 -13.94 11.03
C LYS A 134 -3.78 -12.65 10.52
N PHE A 135 -4.57 -11.57 10.51
CA PHE A 135 -4.10 -10.26 10.10
C PHE A 135 -2.94 -9.79 10.97
N GLU A 136 -2.94 -10.13 12.26
CA GLU A 136 -1.84 -9.83 13.19
C GLU A 136 -0.53 -10.53 12.81
N GLY A 137 -0.62 -11.69 12.13
CA GLY A 137 0.53 -12.35 11.51
C GLY A 137 1.11 -11.56 10.33
N PHE A 138 0.29 -10.76 9.66
CA PHE A 138 0.71 -9.77 8.66
C PHE A 138 1.11 -8.43 9.29
N PHE A 139 0.54 -8.09 10.45
CA PHE A 139 0.58 -6.76 11.05
C PHE A 139 0.90 -6.87 12.55
N TYR A 140 2.16 -7.16 12.88
CA TYR A 140 2.65 -7.16 14.26
C TYR A 140 2.76 -5.72 14.78
N LEU A 141 1.65 -5.09 15.15
CA LEU A 141 1.61 -3.74 15.72
C LEU A 141 0.54 -3.54 16.80
N SER A 142 0.11 -4.60 17.50
CA SER A 142 -0.68 -4.42 18.72
C SER A 142 0.24 -3.95 19.86
N GLY A 143 0.50 -2.64 19.92
CA GLY A 143 0.77 -1.95 21.19
C GLY A 143 2.19 -1.47 21.47
N LEU A 144 3.09 -1.40 20.48
CA LEU A 144 4.44 -0.87 20.72
C LEU A 144 4.73 0.29 19.77
N VAL A 145 4.90 1.46 20.39
CA VAL A 145 5.53 2.68 19.87
C VAL A 145 4.55 3.63 19.15
N SER A 146 4.49 4.88 19.61
CA SER A 146 4.02 6.01 18.78
C SER A 146 5.06 6.22 17.69
N LEU A 147 4.66 6.09 16.43
CA LEU A 147 5.60 5.98 15.33
C LEU A 147 5.80 7.36 14.68
N PRO A 148 6.95 7.63 14.05
CA PRO A 148 7.21 8.93 13.45
C PRO A 148 6.09 9.35 12.48
N GLY A 149 5.43 10.47 12.77
CA GLY A 149 4.30 11.00 12.00
C GLY A 149 2.90 10.76 12.57
N ASP A 150 2.76 9.96 13.63
CA ASP A 150 1.50 9.85 14.41
C ASP A 150 1.31 11.08 15.32
N ASP A 151 2.40 11.71 15.77
CA ASP A 151 2.39 12.84 16.72
C ASP A 151 2.52 14.24 16.08
N ARG A 152 2.45 14.37 14.75
CA ARG A 152 2.66 15.68 14.07
C ARG A 152 1.38 16.49 13.86
N ASP A 153 0.36 16.21 14.66
CA ASP A 153 -0.89 16.99 14.73
C ASP A 153 -1.01 17.73 16.09
N GLU A 154 0.12 18.21 16.65
CA GLU A 154 0.18 19.27 17.67
C GLU A 154 0.97 20.49 17.16
#